data_AF-K7AA59-F1
#
_entry.id   AF-K7AA59-F1
#
_cell.length_a   1.000
_cell.length_b   1.000
_cell.length_c   1.000
_cell.angle_alpha   90.00
_cell.angle_beta   90.00
_cell.angle_gamma   90.00
#
_symmetry.space_group_name_H-M   'P 1'
#
loop_
_entity.id
_entity.type
_entity.pdbx_description
1 polymer ?
#
loop_
_entity_poly.entity_id
_entity_poly.type
_entity_poly.pdbx_seq_one_letter_code
_entity_poly.pdbx_strand_id
1 'polypeptide(L)' 'MGQGWGKYLLALAIAVAKAHNAKSIKLQADPFVEDFYLVKGAVKVGETESLSVSRRFLPLLKICL' A
#
# COMPACT_ATOMS: atom_id res chain seq x y z
N MET A 1 1.91 18.99 2.30
CA MET A 1 1.62 17.53 2.39
C MET A 1 0.93 17.25 3.73
N GLY A 2 0.05 16.25 3.84
CA GLY A 2 -0.63 15.92 5.12
C GLY A 2 -2.11 16.30 5.24
N GLN A 3 -2.80 16.66 4.15
CA GLN A 3 -4.23 17.02 4.16
C GLN A 3 -5.18 15.80 4.25
N GLY A 4 -4.67 14.61 4.57
CA GLY A 4 -5.48 13.39 4.70
C GLY A 4 -5.94 12.75 3.38
N TRP A 5 -5.59 13.32 2.21
CA TRP A 5 -5.95 12.75 0.90
C TRP A 5 -5.54 11.30 0.72
N GLY A 6 -4.39 10.89 1.27
CA GLY A 6 -3.95 9.49 1.21
C GLY A 6 -4.96 8.53 1.86
N LYS A 7 -5.60 8.93 2.96
CA LYS A 7 -6.65 8.13 3.61
C LYS A 7 -7.89 8.03 2.72
N TYR A 8 -8.30 9.15 2.10
CA TYR A 8 -9.45 9.18 1.19
C TYR A 8 -9.23 8.33 -0.06
N LEU A 9 -8.07 8.48 -0.71
CA LEU A 9 -7.70 7.70 -1.89
C LEU A 9 -7.63 6.21 -1.57
N LEU A 10 -7.04 5.83 -0.44
CA LEU A 10 -6.99 4.44 -0.02
C LEU A 10 -8.39 3.86 0.24
N ALA A 11 -9.25 4.61 0.91
CA ALA A 11 -10.64 4.19 1.16
C ALA A 11 -11.41 4.00 -0.15
N LEU A 12 -11.26 4.92 -1.11
CA LEU A 12 -11.87 4.80 -2.43
C LEU A 12 -11.32 3.58 -3.19
N ALA A 13 -10.01 3.34 -3.17
CA ALA A 13 -9.40 2.19 -3.81
C ALA A 13 -9.94 0.86 -3.24
N ILE A 14 -10.11 0.77 -1.91
CA ILE A 14 -10.73 -0.37 -1.24
C ILE A 14 -12.19 -0.55 -1.68
N ALA A 15 -12.97 0.54 -1.73
CA ALA A 15 -14.37 0.49 -2.15
C ALA A 15 -14.52 -0.01 -3.60
N VAL A 16 -13.71 0.52 -4.51
CA VAL A 16 -13.67 0.09 -5.92
C VAL A 16 -13.28 -1.38 -6.01
N ALA A 17 -12.22 -1.81 -5.32
CA ALA A 17 -11.77 -3.19 -5.37
C ALA A 17 -12.84 -4.17 -4.83
N LYS A 18 -13.56 -3.81 -3.77
CA LYS A 18 -14.71 -4.58 -3.26
C LYS A 18 -15.85 -4.65 -4.29
N ALA A 19 -16.19 -3.55 -4.95
CA ALA A 19 -17.21 -3.52 -5.99
C ALA A 19 -16.88 -4.46 -7.17
N HIS A 20 -15.59 -4.69 -7.42
CA HIS A 20 -15.09 -5.64 -8.42
C HIS A 20 -14.86 -7.07 -7.89
N ASN A 21 -15.33 -7.41 -6.69
CA ASN A 21 -15.11 -8.71 -6.04
C ASN A 21 -13.64 -9.11 -5.91
N ALA A 22 -12.74 -8.13 -5.82
CA ALA A 22 -11.34 -8.42 -5.56
C ALA A 22 -11.17 -8.97 -4.14
N LYS A 23 -10.24 -9.93 -3.98
CA LYS A 23 -9.93 -10.53 -2.66
C LYS A 23 -8.83 -9.77 -1.91
N SER A 24 -8.01 -9.01 -2.64
CA SER A 24 -6.92 -8.25 -2.04
C SER A 24 -6.36 -7.20 -2.98
N ILE A 25 -5.80 -6.13 -2.42
CA ILE A 25 -4.99 -5.15 -3.12
C ILE A 25 -3.52 -5.44 -2.78
N LYS A 26 -2.65 -5.44 -3.79
CA LYS A 26 -1.19 -5.48 -3.61
C LYS A 26 -0.61 -4.13 -4.02
N LEU A 27 0.33 -3.60 -3.24
CA LEU A 27 0.97 -2.31 -3.54
C LEU A 27 2.44 -2.32 -3.11
N GLN A 28 3.23 -1.49 -3.78
CA GLN A 28 4.59 -1.16 -3.37
C GLN A 28 4.54 0.16 -2.61
N ALA A 29 5.15 0.21 -1.44
CA ALA A 29 5.21 1.42 -0.63
C ALA A 29 6.66 1.93 -0.55
N ASP A 30 6.80 3.21 -0.25
CA ASP A 30 8.10 3.74 0.16
C ASP A 30 8.44 3.25 1.58
N PRO A 31 9.73 3.04 1.90
CA PRO A 31 10.15 2.54 3.22
C PRO A 31 9.65 3.40 4.38
N PHE A 32 9.60 4.71 4.15
CA PHE A 32 9.22 5.70 5.16
C PHE A 32 7.71 5.84 5.36
N VAL A 33 6.89 5.21 4.53
CA VAL A 33 5.42 5.27 4.62
C VAL A 33 4.78 3.90 4.87
N GLU A 34 5.58 2.87 5.14
CA GLU A 34 5.11 1.52 5.42
C GLU A 34 4.05 1.53 6.55
N ASP A 35 4.37 2.19 7.67
CA ASP A 35 3.49 2.35 8.82
C ASP A 35 2.11 2.91 8.47
N PHE A 36 2.03 3.86 7.53
CA PHE A 36 0.75 4.43 7.10
C PHE A 36 -0.22 3.37 6.59
N TYR A 37 0.28 2.36 5.87
CA TYR A 37 -0.52 1.28 5.34
C TYR A 37 -0.75 0.18 6.37
N LEU A 38 0.24 -0.13 7.21
CA LEU A 38 0.12 -1.13 8.26
C LEU A 38 -1.00 -0.77 9.25
N VAL A 39 -1.08 0.48 9.69
CA VAL A 39 -2.18 0.95 10.58
C VAL A 39 -3.55 0.95 9.90
N LYS A 40 -3.61 0.73 8.59
CA LYS A 40 -4.85 0.60 7.80
C LYS A 40 -5.19 -0.85 7.46
N GLY A 41 -4.50 -1.82 8.08
CA GLY A 41 -4.75 -3.24 7.90
C GLY A 41 -4.00 -3.86 6.72
N ALA A 42 -3.00 -3.16 6.16
CA ALA A 42 -2.07 -3.79 5.25
C ALA A 42 -1.12 -4.72 6.02
N VAL A 43 -0.65 -5.77 5.34
CA VAL A 43 0.39 -6.66 5.83
C VAL A 43 1.57 -6.64 4.86
N LYS A 44 2.79 -6.63 5.40
CA LYS A 44 4.00 -6.78 4.59
C LYS A 44 4.13 -8.22 4.14
N VAL A 45 4.25 -8.41 2.83
CA VAL A 45 4.39 -9.73 2.18
C VAL A 45 5.76 -9.94 1.54
N GLY A 46 6.62 -8.94 1.60
CA GLY A 46 8.00 -9.01 1.12
C GLY A 46 8.57 -7.61 0.87
N GLU A 47 9.65 -7.57 0.12
CA GLU A 47 10.30 -6.35 -0.36
C GLU A 47 10.92 -6.61 -1.73
N THR A 48 11.13 -5.55 -2.51
CA THR A 48 11.82 -5.61 -3.81
C THR A 48 12.85 -4.50 -3.88
N GLU A 49 13.99 -4.74 -4.52
CA GLU A 49 14.93 -3.66 -4.81
C GLU A 49 14.28 -2.64 -5.75
N SER A 50 14.53 -1.36 -5.50
CA SER A 50 14.10 -0.25 -6.34
C SER A 50 14.90 -0.26 -7.63
N LEU A 51 14.19 -0.27 -8.75
CA LEU A 51 14.80 -0.20 -10.08
C LEU A 51 15.37 1.20 -10.40
N SER A 52 15.04 2.21 -9.60
CA SER A 52 15.48 3.60 -9.82
C SER A 52 16.54 4.07 -8.82
N VAL A 53 16.63 3.43 -7.65
CA VAL A 53 17.60 3.80 -6.60
C VAL A 53 18.27 2.53 -6.08
N SER A 54 19.53 2.32 -6.45
CA SER A 54 20.31 1.17 -6.01
C SER A 54 20.35 1.08 -4.48
N ARG A 55 20.30 -0.15 -3.94
CA ARG A 55 20.30 -0.43 -2.48
C ARG A 55 19.09 0.14 -1.71
N ARG A 56 18.02 0.56 -2.38
CA ARG A 56 16.75 0.89 -1.75
C ARG A 56 15.78 -0.26 -1.92
N PHE A 57 15.21 -0.76 -0.83
CA PHE A 57 14.20 -1.82 -0.87
C PHE A 57 12.81 -1.25 -0.62
N LEU A 58 11.87 -1.55 -1.50
CA LEU A 58 10.49 -1.09 -1.43
C LEU A 58 9.64 -2.20 -0.80
N PRO A 59 8.99 -1.96 0.36
CA PRO A 59 8.08 -2.94 0.94
C PRO A 59 6.92 -3.28 0.00
N LEU A 60 6.66 -4.57 -0.14
CA LEU A 60 5.49 -5.11 -0.81
C LEU A 60 4.41 -5.33 0.24
N LEU A 61 3.29 -4.64 0.09
CA LEU A 61 2.18 -4.69 1.03
C LEU A 61 0.93 -5.29 0.39
N LYS A 62 0.10 -5.94 1.21
CA LYS A 62 -1.17 -6.53 0.82
C LYS A 62 -2.28 -6.08 1.77
N ILE A 63 -3.41 -5.68 1.22
CA ILE A 63 -4.64 -5.37 1.97
C ILE A 63 -5.68 -6.42 1.60
N CYS A 64 -6.22 -7.14 2.58
CA CYS A 64 -7.35 -8.04 2.38
C CYS A 64 -8.66 -7.23 2.39
N LEU A 65 -9.59 -7.55 1.48
CA LEU A 65 -10.83 -6.80 1.28
C LEU A 65 -12.02 -7.49 1.94
#